data_AF-A0AAP3VBB0-F1
#
_entry.id   AF-A0AAP3VBB0-F1
#
_cell.length_a   1.000
_cell.length_b   1.000
_cell.length_c   1.000
_cell.angle_alpha   90.00
_cell.angle_beta   90.00
_cell.angle_gamma   90.00
#
_symmetry.space_group_name_H-M   'P 1'
#
loop_
_entity.id
_entity.type
_entity.pdbx_description
1 polymer ?
#
loop_
_entity_poly.entity_id
_entity_poly.type
_entity_poly.pdbx_seq_one_letter_code
_entity_poly.pdbx_strand_id
1 'polypeptide(L)'
;MIKTAITLVRLRWTLTLATLRKSAWQTVAYVFSAVLAAGTIIGTGVLAWFIGILPPFTVNADGFPLNILGPGGIVNIVVVLVGATMTIFIGFIQLMMLGEGSTMNPRKFAIYGIADRNLQFGLLLSGLSGIPSLTGVASLMLWTLAYRHMGPAVIISSLLAAVLAVITMMSISKLVIALSTTLVTSKRGKGAFYIFIVLTFVIICQLPNILVNSGIAFSLNTETWGAATAIAAWTPFGAAFQLPFDALTGAWAVLIARIAILAVTWIVCFAVCTWCLRHERLTIGANSPSETA
;
A
#
# COMPACT_ATOMS: atom_id res chain seq x y z
N MET A 1 17.97 9.39 15.78
CA MET A 1 17.02 8.80 14.82
C MET A 1 16.63 9.79 13.72
N ILE A 2 16.00 10.93 14.05
CA ILE A 2 15.46 11.89 13.07
C ILE A 2 16.53 12.50 12.14
N LYS A 3 17.69 12.92 12.68
CA LYS A 3 18.79 13.49 11.87
C LYS A 3 19.26 12.52 10.78
N THR A 4 19.48 11.25 11.13
CA THR A 4 19.90 10.19 10.19
C THR A 4 18.86 9.92 9.11
N ALA A 5 17.58 9.93 9.47
CA ALA A 5 16.49 9.71 8.52
C ALA A 5 16.39 10.84 7.49
N ILE A 6 16.53 12.10 7.93
CA ILE A 6 16.54 13.26 7.04
C ILE A 6 17.71 13.18 6.05
N THR A 7 18.89 12.77 6.51
CA THR A 7 20.06 12.60 5.63
C THR A 7 19.81 11.54 4.57
N LEU A 8 19.17 10.42 4.91
CA LEU A 8 18.83 9.35 3.95
C LEU A 8 17.79 9.79 2.92
N VAL A 9 16.79 10.59 3.32
CA VAL A 9 15.80 11.16 2.39
C VAL A 9 16.47 12.14 1.43
N ARG A 10 17.33 13.03 1.94
CA ARG A 10 18.12 13.93 1.08
C ARG A 10 19.00 13.16 0.11
N LEU A 11 19.69 12.13 0.60
CA LEU A 11 20.55 11.28 -0.21
C LEU A 11 19.77 10.57 -1.32
N ARG A 12 18.56 10.08 -1.03
CA ARG A 12 17.66 9.50 -2.05
C ARG A 12 17.39 10.51 -3.15
N TRP A 13 17.00 11.74 -2.79
CA TRP A 13 16.66 12.77 -3.77
C TRP A 13 17.86 13.25 -4.58
N THR A 14 19.02 13.40 -3.94
CA THR A 14 20.26 13.78 -4.64
C THR A 14 20.72 12.68 -5.59
N LEU A 15 20.57 11.41 -5.20
CA LEU A 15 20.89 10.28 -6.07
C LEU A 15 19.95 10.25 -7.27
N THR A 16 18.63 10.35 -7.06
CA THR A 16 17.67 10.38 -8.18
C THR A 16 17.97 11.54 -9.13
N LEU A 17 18.28 12.72 -8.61
CA LEU A 17 18.62 13.88 -9.45
C LEU A 17 19.93 13.66 -10.23
N ALA A 18 20.92 13.02 -9.61
CA ALA A 18 22.18 12.69 -10.26
C ALA A 18 22.00 11.63 -11.37
N THR A 19 21.18 10.60 -11.16
CA THR A 19 20.90 9.59 -12.19
C THR A 19 20.14 10.19 -13.37
N LEU A 20 19.14 11.05 -13.10
CA LEU A 20 18.40 11.76 -14.15
C LEU A 20 19.32 12.60 -15.06
N ARG A 21 20.29 13.30 -14.48
CA ARG A 21 21.26 14.09 -15.25
C ARG A 21 22.21 13.25 -16.12
N LYS A 22 22.43 11.98 -15.76
CA LYS A 22 23.39 11.11 -16.46
C LYS A 22 22.75 10.25 -17.55
N SER A 23 21.44 10.01 -17.49
CA SER A 23 20.74 9.14 -18.44
C SER A 23 19.46 9.78 -19.00
N ALA A 24 19.46 10.03 -20.31
CA ALA A 24 18.29 10.52 -21.03
C ALA A 24 17.10 9.55 -20.94
N TRP A 25 17.35 8.25 -21.01
CA TRP A 25 16.32 7.21 -20.87
C TRP A 25 15.65 7.22 -19.49
N GLN A 26 16.41 7.47 -18.42
CA GLN A 26 15.82 7.63 -17.09
C GLN A 26 14.99 8.91 -16.97
N THR A 27 15.41 9.99 -17.65
CA THR A 27 14.60 11.22 -17.73
C THR A 27 13.26 10.94 -18.44
N VAL A 28 13.28 10.22 -19.56
CA VAL A 28 12.05 9.82 -20.27
C VAL A 28 11.15 8.97 -19.36
N ALA A 29 11.69 7.95 -18.71
CA ALA A 29 10.92 7.11 -17.77
C ALA A 29 10.34 7.92 -16.60
N TYR A 30 11.09 8.90 -16.09
CA TYR A 30 10.63 9.80 -15.03
C TYR A 30 9.47 10.68 -15.50
N VAL A 31 9.56 11.27 -16.70
CA VAL A 31 8.48 12.08 -17.29
C VAL A 31 7.23 11.23 -17.48
N PHE A 32 7.35 10.02 -18.05
CA PHE A 32 6.22 9.10 -18.18
C PHE A 32 5.59 8.77 -16.82
N SER A 33 6.40 8.51 -15.80
CA SER A 33 5.89 8.25 -14.44
C SER A 33 5.20 9.47 -13.84
N ALA A 34 5.69 10.68 -14.10
CA ALA A 34 5.09 11.92 -13.62
C ALA A 34 3.76 12.21 -14.34
N VAL A 35 3.67 11.96 -15.64
CA VAL A 35 2.42 12.10 -16.42
C VAL A 35 1.39 11.08 -15.95
N LEU A 36 1.78 9.82 -15.76
CA LEU A 36 0.89 8.80 -15.19
C LEU A 36 0.44 9.17 -13.77
N ALA A 37 1.35 9.66 -12.93
CA ALA A 37 1.01 10.15 -11.60
C ALA A 37 -0.02 11.28 -11.65
N ALA A 38 0.21 12.31 -12.48
CA ALA A 38 -0.75 13.39 -12.68
C ALA A 38 -2.10 12.88 -13.20
N GLY A 39 -2.10 11.95 -14.15
CA GLY A 39 -3.29 11.30 -14.67
C GLY A 39 -4.08 10.57 -13.59
N THR A 40 -3.42 9.83 -12.71
CA THR A 40 -4.09 9.15 -11.58
C THR A 40 -4.68 10.13 -10.57
N ILE A 41 -3.99 11.24 -10.28
CA ILE A 41 -4.46 12.30 -9.37
C ILE A 41 -5.70 12.98 -9.95
N ILE A 42 -5.65 13.35 -11.23
CA ILE A 42 -6.79 13.97 -11.92
C ILE A 42 -7.96 12.99 -12.02
N GLY A 43 -7.70 11.75 -12.44
CA GLY A 43 -8.72 10.72 -12.57
C GLY A 43 -9.43 10.41 -11.24
N THR A 44 -8.66 10.28 -10.16
CA THR A 44 -9.24 10.08 -8.81
C THR A 44 -10.02 11.30 -8.34
N GLY A 45 -9.53 12.53 -8.58
CA GLY A 45 -10.26 13.75 -8.25
C GLY A 45 -11.58 13.91 -9.02
N VAL A 46 -11.59 13.60 -10.32
CA VAL A 46 -12.80 13.64 -11.15
C VAL A 46 -13.80 12.58 -10.69
N LEU A 47 -13.35 11.35 -10.46
CA LEU A 47 -14.21 10.29 -9.93
C LEU A 47 -14.80 10.66 -8.56
N ALA A 48 -13.96 11.19 -7.65
CA ALA A 48 -14.41 11.64 -6.33
C ALA A 48 -15.45 12.76 -6.44
N TRP A 49 -15.28 13.69 -7.39
CA TRP A 49 -16.25 14.76 -7.66
C TRP A 49 -17.60 14.22 -8.13
N PHE A 50 -17.60 13.29 -9.09
CA PHE A 50 -18.84 12.68 -9.59
C PHE A 50 -19.55 11.85 -8.53
N ILE A 51 -18.80 11.07 -7.73
CA ILE A 51 -19.35 10.29 -6.61
C ILE A 51 -19.95 11.22 -5.55
N GLY A 52 -19.29 12.36 -5.27
CA GLY A 52 -19.79 13.37 -4.35
C GLY A 52 -21.01 14.16 -4.87
N ILE A 53 -21.47 13.96 -6.10
CA ILE A 53 -22.72 14.54 -6.63
C ILE A 53 -23.89 13.54 -6.51
N LEU A 54 -23.60 12.25 -6.34
CA LEU A 54 -24.62 11.20 -6.34
C LEU A 54 -25.57 11.32 -5.13
N PRO A 55 -26.89 11.17 -5.32
CA PRO A 55 -27.85 11.19 -4.21
C PRO A 55 -27.56 10.06 -3.20
N PRO A 56 -27.76 10.29 -1.88
CA PRO A 56 -27.47 9.30 -0.84
C PRO A 56 -28.21 7.97 -0.99
N PHE A 57 -29.43 8.04 -1.54
CA PHE A 57 -30.30 6.91 -1.79
C PHE A 57 -30.80 6.97 -3.24
N THR A 58 -30.82 5.82 -3.91
CA THR A 58 -31.50 5.66 -5.20
C THR A 58 -32.45 4.48 -5.13
N VAL A 59 -33.48 4.49 -5.96
CA VAL A 59 -34.41 3.36 -6.08
C VAL A 59 -33.90 2.45 -7.19
N ASN A 60 -33.74 1.15 -6.91
CA ASN A 60 -33.43 0.13 -7.93
C ASN A 60 -34.55 0.06 -8.98
N ALA A 61 -34.28 -0.56 -10.13
CA ALA A 61 -35.29 -0.86 -11.14
C ALA A 61 -36.50 -1.65 -10.58
N ASP A 62 -36.30 -2.38 -9.48
CA ASP A 62 -37.30 -3.19 -8.78
C ASP A 62 -38.04 -2.45 -7.64
N GLY A 63 -37.82 -1.12 -7.46
CA GLY A 63 -38.54 -0.31 -6.47
C GLY A 63 -37.96 -0.31 -5.05
N PHE A 64 -36.87 -1.05 -4.79
CA PHE A 64 -36.22 -1.07 -3.47
C PHE A 64 -35.24 0.11 -3.27
N PRO A 65 -35.24 0.78 -2.10
CA PRO A 65 -34.29 1.84 -1.80
C PRO A 65 -32.88 1.26 -1.57
N LEU A 66 -31.95 1.58 -2.46
CA LEU A 66 -30.53 1.29 -2.34
C LEU A 66 -29.81 2.41 -1.60
N ASN A 67 -29.05 2.02 -0.58
CA ASN A 67 -28.16 2.90 0.13
C ASN A 67 -26.82 3.01 -0.63
N ILE A 68 -26.56 4.12 -1.31
CA ILE A 68 -25.29 4.32 -2.03
C ILE A 68 -24.27 5.00 -1.11
N LEU A 69 -24.66 6.10 -0.48
CA LEU A 69 -23.78 7.00 0.27
C LEU A 69 -24.06 7.00 1.78
N GLY A 70 -25.05 6.28 2.28
CA GLY A 70 -25.30 6.14 3.71
C GLY A 70 -24.43 5.07 4.40
N PRO A 71 -24.58 4.89 5.72
CA PRO A 71 -23.83 3.90 6.50
C PRO A 71 -24.01 2.48 5.95
N GLY A 72 -22.90 1.81 5.62
CA GLY A 72 -22.92 0.47 5.03
C GLY A 72 -23.36 0.42 3.55
N GLY A 73 -23.46 1.56 2.88
CA GLY A 73 -23.84 1.64 1.46
C GLY A 73 -22.78 1.11 0.49
N ILE A 74 -23.14 1.04 -0.79
CA ILE A 74 -22.28 0.51 -1.87
C ILE A 74 -20.89 1.18 -1.89
N VAL A 75 -20.79 2.48 -1.59
CA VAL A 75 -19.49 3.17 -1.57
C VAL A 75 -18.58 2.67 -0.45
N ASN A 76 -19.10 2.25 0.71
CA ASN A 76 -18.30 1.60 1.74
C ASN A 76 -17.72 0.28 1.23
N ILE A 77 -18.59 -0.56 0.65
CA ILE A 77 -18.23 -1.88 0.13
C ILE A 77 -17.14 -1.75 -0.93
N VAL A 78 -17.36 -0.87 -1.90
CA VAL A 78 -16.44 -0.65 -3.03
C VAL A 78 -15.12 -0.07 -2.54
N VAL A 79 -15.13 0.97 -1.71
CA VAL A 79 -13.89 1.63 -1.27
C VAL A 79 -13.03 0.69 -0.41
N VAL A 80 -13.63 -0.09 0.50
CA VAL A 80 -12.89 -1.02 1.36
C VAL A 80 -12.33 -2.18 0.55
N LEU A 81 -13.13 -2.78 -0.35
CA LEU A 81 -12.69 -3.94 -1.14
C LEU A 81 -11.68 -3.55 -2.22
N VAL A 82 -11.92 -2.44 -2.95
CA VAL A 82 -10.97 -1.91 -3.93
C VAL A 82 -9.69 -1.45 -3.24
N GLY A 83 -9.78 -0.78 -2.09
CA GLY A 83 -8.61 -0.38 -1.31
C GLY A 83 -7.77 -1.57 -0.82
N ALA A 84 -8.42 -2.62 -0.31
CA ALA A 84 -7.75 -3.85 0.12
C ALA A 84 -7.07 -4.58 -1.05
N THR A 85 -7.76 -4.74 -2.18
CA THR A 85 -7.20 -5.37 -3.38
C THR A 85 -6.04 -4.56 -3.96
N MET A 86 -6.15 -3.23 -4.02
CA MET A 86 -5.04 -2.36 -4.43
C MET A 86 -3.82 -2.50 -3.52
N THR A 87 -4.01 -2.59 -2.20
CA THR A 87 -2.91 -2.78 -1.24
C THR A 87 -2.17 -4.09 -1.51
N ILE A 88 -2.91 -5.18 -1.74
CA ILE A 88 -2.36 -6.49 -2.09
C ILE A 88 -1.59 -6.39 -3.41
N PHE A 89 -2.20 -5.78 -4.43
CA PHE A 89 -1.62 -5.63 -5.76
C PHE A 89 -0.30 -4.87 -5.76
N ILE A 90 -0.22 -3.78 -5.00
CA ILE A 90 1.02 -3.00 -4.81
C ILE A 90 2.10 -3.85 -4.15
N GLY A 91 1.74 -4.69 -3.18
CA GLY A 91 2.66 -5.65 -2.56
C GLY A 91 3.24 -6.64 -3.57
N PHE A 92 2.41 -7.20 -4.44
CA PHE A 92 2.83 -8.14 -5.49
C PHE A 92 3.71 -7.48 -6.58
N ILE A 93 3.37 -6.28 -7.05
CA ILE A 93 4.20 -5.56 -8.03
C ILE A 93 5.61 -5.36 -7.48
N GLN A 94 5.73 -4.96 -6.21
CA GLN A 94 7.04 -4.75 -5.60
C GLN A 94 7.85 -6.05 -5.44
N LEU A 95 7.18 -7.18 -5.24
CA LEU A 95 7.80 -8.50 -5.28
C LEU A 95 8.33 -8.88 -6.66
N MET A 96 7.63 -8.51 -7.74
CA MET A 96 8.13 -8.74 -9.11
C MET A 96 9.35 -7.88 -9.42
N MET A 97 9.36 -6.62 -9.00
CA MET A 97 10.50 -5.70 -9.20
C MET A 97 11.76 -6.11 -8.43
N LEU A 98 11.63 -6.99 -7.43
CA LEU A 98 12.74 -7.53 -6.63
C LEU A 98 13.71 -8.41 -7.45
N GLY A 99 13.29 -8.88 -8.64
CA GLY A 99 14.11 -9.69 -9.55
C GLY A 99 15.17 -8.90 -10.33
N GLU A 100 14.98 -7.59 -10.51
CA GLU A 100 15.87 -6.74 -11.30
C GLU A 100 16.84 -5.98 -10.38
N GLY A 101 17.92 -6.66 -9.95
CA GLY A 101 19.12 -6.04 -9.38
C GLY A 101 18.89 -4.79 -8.51
N SER A 102 18.10 -4.90 -7.44
CA SER A 102 17.69 -3.75 -6.64
C SER A 102 18.88 -2.92 -6.16
N THR A 103 18.95 -1.68 -6.62
CA THR A 103 20.05 -0.72 -6.43
C THR A 103 20.20 -0.20 -4.99
N MET A 104 19.31 -0.62 -4.07
CA MET A 104 19.41 -0.41 -2.63
C MET A 104 19.44 -1.76 -1.91
N ASN A 105 20.55 -2.48 -2.04
CA ASN A 105 20.79 -3.65 -1.20
C ASN A 105 21.17 -3.16 0.22
N PRO A 106 20.43 -3.51 1.29
CA PRO A 106 20.79 -3.19 2.69
C PRO A 106 22.22 -3.60 3.04
N ARG A 107 22.73 -4.60 2.32
CA ARG A 107 24.10 -5.12 2.35
C ARG A 107 25.18 -4.06 2.08
N LYS A 108 24.91 -3.02 1.28
CA LYS A 108 25.85 -1.90 1.07
C LYS A 108 25.89 -0.91 2.24
N PHE A 109 24.81 -0.83 3.02
CA PHE A 109 24.73 0.06 4.18
C PHE A 109 25.20 -0.59 5.50
N ALA A 110 25.33 -1.92 5.55
CA ALA A 110 25.91 -2.64 6.68
C ALA A 110 27.39 -2.24 6.95
N ILE A 111 28.12 -1.82 5.91
CA ILE A 111 29.52 -1.38 5.99
C ILE A 111 29.67 -0.11 6.85
N TYR A 112 28.61 0.71 6.97
CA TYR A 112 28.66 1.99 7.69
C TYR A 112 28.32 1.88 9.19
N GLY A 113 28.14 0.68 9.75
CA GLY A 113 27.97 0.47 11.20
C GLY A 113 26.72 1.10 11.83
N ILE A 114 25.71 1.49 11.03
CA ILE A 114 24.50 2.17 11.53
C ILE A 114 23.58 1.17 12.26
N ALA A 115 23.01 1.58 13.39
CA ALA A 115 22.03 0.80 14.15
C ALA A 115 20.79 0.45 13.32
N ASP A 116 20.37 -0.83 13.33
CA ASP A 116 19.32 -1.38 12.46
C ASP A 116 17.99 -0.63 12.51
N ARG A 117 17.58 -0.17 13.70
CA ARG A 117 16.35 0.63 13.87
C ARG A 117 16.39 1.96 13.13
N ASN A 118 17.53 2.65 13.14
CA ASN A 118 17.69 3.93 12.45
C ASN A 118 17.74 3.75 10.94
N LEU A 119 18.38 2.67 10.48
CA LEU A 119 18.46 2.33 9.07
C LEU A 119 17.07 1.99 8.51
N GLN A 120 16.31 1.14 9.20
CA GLN A 120 14.98 0.76 8.77
C GLN A 120 14.01 1.94 8.79
N PHE A 121 14.06 2.80 9.81
CA PHE A 121 13.26 4.01 9.86
C PHE A 121 13.63 4.98 8.72
N GLY A 122 14.91 5.17 8.44
CA GLY A 122 15.37 5.98 7.31
C GLY A 122 14.99 5.39 5.95
N LEU A 123 14.99 4.06 5.82
CA LEU A 123 14.54 3.37 4.61
C LEU A 123 13.03 3.46 4.41
N LEU A 124 12.23 3.40 5.48
CA LEU A 124 10.79 3.65 5.47
C LEU A 124 10.50 5.09 5.04
N LEU A 125 11.15 6.09 5.65
CA LEU A 125 10.99 7.50 5.28
C LEU A 125 11.40 7.76 3.83
N SER A 126 12.54 7.22 3.41
CA SER A 126 13.00 7.29 2.01
C SER A 126 11.99 6.67 1.06
N GLY A 127 11.37 5.54 1.46
CA GLY A 127 10.31 4.91 0.70
C GLY A 127 9.04 5.75 0.60
N LEU A 128 8.62 6.36 1.71
CA LEU A 128 7.46 7.26 1.79
C LEU A 128 7.67 8.58 1.02
N SER A 129 8.92 9.01 0.81
CA SER A 129 9.25 10.13 -0.07
C SER A 129 9.37 9.74 -1.55
N GLY A 130 8.96 8.54 -1.94
CA GLY A 130 8.91 8.12 -3.33
C GLY A 130 7.78 8.80 -4.09
N ILE A 131 7.92 8.90 -5.42
CA ILE A 131 6.85 9.38 -6.30
C ILE A 131 5.56 8.56 -6.10
N PRO A 132 5.59 7.21 -6.09
CA PRO A 132 4.37 6.42 -5.93
C PRO A 132 3.63 6.68 -4.61
N SER A 133 4.35 6.88 -3.50
CA SER A 133 3.74 7.15 -2.20
C SER A 133 3.20 8.58 -2.11
N LEU A 134 3.91 9.58 -2.65
CA LEU A 134 3.42 10.95 -2.74
C LEU A 134 2.16 11.03 -3.60
N THR A 135 2.15 10.36 -4.75
CA THR A 135 0.98 10.25 -5.62
C THR A 135 -0.16 9.53 -4.90
N GLY A 136 0.10 8.42 -4.20
CA GLY A 136 -0.90 7.69 -3.43
C GLY A 136 -1.55 8.54 -2.34
N VAL A 137 -0.76 9.29 -1.57
CA VAL A 137 -1.28 10.21 -0.54
C VAL A 137 -2.13 11.30 -1.20
N ALA A 138 -1.64 11.94 -2.26
CA ALA A 138 -2.37 13.00 -2.96
C ALA A 138 -3.71 12.51 -3.53
N SER A 139 -3.72 11.35 -4.17
CA SER A 139 -4.94 10.74 -4.73
C SER A 139 -5.96 10.37 -3.65
N LEU A 140 -5.51 9.76 -2.54
CA LEU A 140 -6.42 9.43 -1.43
C LEU A 140 -6.91 10.66 -0.68
N MET A 141 -6.10 11.73 -0.60
CA MET A 141 -6.55 13.02 -0.08
C MET A 141 -7.59 13.67 -1.00
N LEU A 142 -7.43 13.58 -2.32
CA LEU A 142 -8.46 14.05 -3.27
C LEU A 142 -9.75 13.24 -3.18
N TRP A 143 -9.66 11.95 -2.81
CA TRP A 143 -10.84 11.12 -2.57
C TRP A 143 -11.72 11.64 -1.43
N THR A 144 -11.21 12.50 -0.54
CA THR A 144 -12.03 13.14 0.51
C THR A 144 -13.17 13.99 -0.05
N LEU A 145 -13.06 14.49 -1.29
CA LEU A 145 -14.14 15.24 -1.96
C LEU A 145 -15.40 14.38 -2.17
N ALA A 146 -15.26 13.06 -2.27
CA ALA A 146 -16.39 12.15 -2.40
C ALA A 146 -17.31 12.17 -1.16
N TYR A 147 -16.75 12.50 0.01
CA TYR A 147 -17.46 12.48 1.29
C TYR A 147 -18.00 13.85 1.72
N ARG A 148 -17.97 14.86 0.84
CA ARG A 148 -18.33 16.25 1.18
C ARG A 148 -19.71 16.42 1.83
N HIS A 149 -20.67 15.55 1.50
CA HIS A 149 -22.05 15.61 2.00
C HIS A 149 -22.28 14.84 3.30
N MET A 150 -21.29 14.07 3.77
CA MET A 150 -21.39 13.20 4.95
C MET A 150 -20.98 13.87 6.27
N GLY A 151 -20.54 15.14 6.21
CA GLY A 151 -20.20 15.95 7.38
C GLY A 151 -18.69 16.04 7.69
N PRO A 152 -18.29 17.01 8.54
CA PRO A 152 -16.89 17.36 8.76
C PRO A 152 -16.06 16.27 9.46
N ALA A 153 -16.68 15.45 10.32
CA ALA A 153 -16.02 14.33 10.99
C ALA A 153 -15.50 13.26 9.99
N VAL A 154 -16.23 13.04 8.90
CA VAL A 154 -15.86 12.09 7.83
C VAL A 154 -14.69 12.61 7.00
N ILE A 155 -14.61 13.93 6.79
CA ILE A 155 -13.50 14.57 6.07
C ILE A 155 -12.19 14.43 6.87
N ILE A 156 -12.24 14.69 8.18
CA ILE A 156 -11.06 14.57 9.05
C ILE A 156 -10.58 13.11 9.13
N SER A 157 -11.50 12.17 9.29
CA SER A 157 -11.18 10.74 9.35
C SER A 157 -10.70 10.18 8.01
N SER A 158 -11.19 10.68 6.86
CA SER A 158 -10.69 10.28 5.53
C SER A 158 -9.29 10.84 5.23
N LEU A 159 -8.97 12.06 5.68
CA LEU A 159 -7.59 12.59 5.63
C LEU A 159 -6.63 11.74 6.46
N LEU A 160 -7.05 11.36 7.67
CA LEU A 160 -6.26 10.46 8.52
C LEU A 160 -6.09 9.10 7.84
N ALA A 161 -7.18 8.51 7.35
CA ALA A 161 -7.21 7.23 6.64
C ALA A 161 -6.24 7.20 5.44
N ALA A 162 -6.20 8.27 4.64
CA ALA A 162 -5.31 8.40 3.49
C ALA A 162 -3.83 8.23 3.89
N VAL A 163 -3.41 8.93 4.96
CA VAL A 163 -2.04 8.85 5.46
C VAL A 163 -1.76 7.47 6.06
N LEU A 164 -2.69 6.94 6.86
CA LEU A 164 -2.56 5.62 7.47
C LEU A 164 -2.44 4.51 6.41
N ALA A 165 -3.26 4.56 5.35
CA ALA A 165 -3.28 3.58 4.27
C ALA A 165 -1.95 3.53 3.50
N VAL A 166 -1.33 4.69 3.21
CA VAL A 166 -0.05 4.70 2.50
C VAL A 166 1.07 4.17 3.39
N ILE A 167 1.05 4.47 4.69
CA ILE A 167 2.02 3.93 5.64
C ILE A 167 1.87 2.40 5.76
N THR A 168 0.64 1.87 5.85
CA THR A 168 0.40 0.43 5.90
C THR A 168 0.91 -0.25 4.63
N MET A 169 0.51 0.22 3.44
CA MET A 169 0.99 -0.28 2.15
C MET A 169 2.52 -0.33 2.11
N MET A 170 3.19 0.77 2.46
CA MET A 170 4.65 0.86 2.41
C MET A 170 5.34 -0.07 3.41
N SER A 171 4.80 -0.19 4.63
CA SER A 171 5.36 -1.04 5.67
C SER A 171 5.26 -2.53 5.31
N ILE A 172 4.10 -2.97 4.82
CA ILE A 172 3.84 -4.34 4.39
C ILE A 172 4.72 -4.69 3.18
N SER A 173 4.77 -3.80 2.20
CA SER A 173 5.65 -3.93 1.05
C SER A 173 7.12 -4.16 1.45
N LYS A 174 7.67 -3.35 2.36
CA LYS A 174 9.05 -3.54 2.83
C LYS A 174 9.25 -4.81 3.64
N LEU A 175 8.26 -5.19 4.44
CA LEU A 175 8.25 -6.44 5.19
C LEU A 175 8.36 -7.63 4.22
N VAL A 176 7.47 -7.67 3.23
CA VAL A 176 7.42 -8.72 2.22
C VAL A 176 8.72 -8.79 1.42
N ILE A 177 9.31 -7.64 1.07
CA ILE A 177 10.62 -7.59 0.42
C ILE A 177 11.73 -8.16 1.31
N ALA A 178 11.78 -7.75 2.59
CA ALA A 178 12.78 -8.23 3.55
C ALA A 178 12.64 -9.74 3.83
N LEU A 179 11.42 -10.25 3.93
CA LEU A 179 11.16 -11.68 4.11
C LEU A 179 11.53 -12.48 2.86
N SER A 180 11.18 -12.00 1.67
CA SER A 180 11.53 -12.67 0.41
C SER A 180 13.05 -12.77 0.23
N THR A 181 13.78 -11.69 0.51
CA THR A 181 15.24 -11.65 0.39
C THR A 181 15.95 -12.54 1.41
N THR A 182 15.42 -12.63 2.63
CA THR A 182 15.98 -13.48 3.70
C THR A 182 15.67 -14.96 3.55
N LEU A 183 14.43 -15.31 3.19
CA LEU A 183 13.99 -16.72 3.10
C LEU A 183 14.45 -17.38 1.79
N VAL A 184 14.61 -16.61 0.71
CA VAL A 184 14.88 -17.16 -0.62
C VAL A 184 16.34 -16.90 -1.03
N THR A 185 17.27 -17.58 -0.37
CA THR A 185 18.72 -17.48 -0.65
C THR A 185 19.17 -18.38 -1.81
N SER A 186 18.47 -19.49 -2.07
CA SER A 186 18.83 -20.47 -3.11
C SER A 186 18.43 -20.02 -4.53
N LYS A 187 19.32 -20.21 -5.51
CA LYS A 187 19.05 -19.90 -6.94
C LYS A 187 17.80 -20.61 -7.47
N ARG A 188 17.57 -21.86 -7.05
CA ARG A 188 16.36 -22.63 -7.42
C ARG A 188 15.10 -22.13 -6.68
N GLY A 189 15.26 -21.73 -5.42
CA GLY A 189 14.19 -21.12 -4.62
C GLY A 189 13.71 -19.80 -5.21
N LYS A 190 14.62 -18.96 -5.71
CA LYS A 190 14.27 -17.68 -6.37
C LYS A 190 13.42 -17.89 -7.62
N GLY A 191 13.78 -18.89 -8.45
CA GLY A 191 12.98 -19.24 -9.63
C GLY A 191 11.58 -19.72 -9.27
N ALA A 192 11.46 -20.68 -8.34
CA ALA A 192 10.16 -21.21 -7.91
C ALA A 192 9.29 -20.16 -7.21
N PHE A 193 9.89 -19.33 -6.35
CA PHE A 193 9.19 -18.24 -5.66
C PHE A 193 8.69 -17.17 -6.64
N TYR A 194 9.51 -16.80 -7.64
CA TYR A 194 9.08 -15.86 -8.69
C TYR A 194 7.94 -16.44 -9.53
N ILE A 195 8.02 -17.70 -9.93
CA ILE A 195 6.94 -18.39 -10.65
C ILE A 195 5.65 -18.37 -9.83
N PHE A 196 5.71 -18.70 -8.53
CA PHE A 196 4.55 -18.69 -7.64
C PHE A 196 3.92 -17.30 -7.52
N ILE A 197 4.73 -16.25 -7.36
CA ILE A 197 4.26 -14.86 -7.29
C ILE A 197 3.59 -14.44 -8.60
N VAL A 198 4.25 -14.69 -9.74
CA VAL A 198 3.72 -14.32 -11.06
C VAL A 198 2.40 -15.05 -11.32
N LEU A 199 2.34 -16.35 -11.03
CA LEU A 199 1.13 -17.15 -11.20
C LEU A 199 -0.02 -16.63 -10.33
N THR A 200 0.25 -16.37 -9.03
CA THR A 200 -0.75 -15.82 -8.11
C THR A 200 -1.23 -14.45 -8.57
N PHE A 201 -0.31 -13.60 -9.04
CA PHE A 201 -0.63 -12.28 -9.58
C PHE A 201 -1.54 -12.36 -10.80
N VAL A 202 -1.22 -13.24 -11.77
CA VAL A 202 -2.05 -13.46 -12.96
C VAL A 202 -3.45 -13.95 -12.58
N ILE A 203 -3.58 -14.87 -11.62
CA ILE A 203 -4.88 -15.35 -11.14
C ILE A 203 -5.71 -14.20 -10.54
N ILE A 204 -5.11 -13.35 -9.71
CA ILE A 204 -5.78 -12.19 -9.11
C ILE A 204 -6.22 -11.18 -10.16
N CYS A 205 -5.38 -10.89 -11.16
CA CYS A 205 -5.73 -10.00 -12.27
C CYS A 205 -6.86 -10.55 -13.14
N GLN A 206 -6.91 -11.87 -13.29
CA GLN A 206 -7.84 -12.56 -14.17
C GLN A 206 -9.18 -12.86 -13.49
N LEU A 207 -9.23 -12.87 -12.15
CA LEU A 207 -10.44 -13.10 -11.35
C LEU A 207 -11.63 -12.23 -11.79
N PRO A 208 -11.50 -10.90 -11.95
CA PRO A 208 -12.60 -10.06 -12.45
C PRO A 208 -13.08 -10.48 -13.85
N ASN A 209 -12.14 -10.83 -14.74
CA ASN A 209 -12.45 -11.23 -16.11
C ASN A 209 -13.18 -12.59 -16.15
N ILE A 210 -12.74 -13.56 -15.34
CA ILE A 210 -13.39 -14.85 -15.19
C ILE A 210 -14.80 -14.68 -14.61
N LEU A 211 -14.95 -13.86 -13.57
CA LEU A 211 -16.25 -13.60 -12.95
C LEU A 211 -17.24 -13.01 -13.95
N VAL A 212 -16.84 -11.96 -14.69
CA VAL A 212 -17.70 -11.32 -15.71
C VAL A 212 -18.07 -12.29 -16.84
N ASN A 213 -17.16 -13.14 -17.30
CA ASN A 213 -17.42 -14.08 -18.40
C ASN A 213 -18.15 -15.36 -17.96
N SER A 214 -18.08 -15.73 -16.68
CA SER A 214 -18.68 -16.97 -16.16
C SER A 214 -20.22 -16.93 -16.07
N GLY A 215 -20.86 -15.80 -16.40
CA GLY A 215 -22.32 -15.65 -16.27
C GLY A 215 -22.81 -15.60 -14.82
N ILE A 216 -21.91 -15.76 -13.84
CA ILE A 216 -22.11 -15.31 -12.46
C ILE A 216 -22.15 -13.79 -12.55
N ALA A 217 -23.34 -13.25 -12.81
CA ALA A 217 -23.55 -11.81 -12.77
C ALA A 217 -22.89 -11.29 -11.49
N PHE A 218 -22.20 -10.16 -11.59
CA PHE A 218 -21.79 -9.36 -10.45
C PHE A 218 -23.09 -8.89 -9.75
N SER A 219 -23.82 -9.82 -9.14
CA SER A 219 -24.97 -9.51 -8.33
C SER A 219 -24.38 -8.74 -7.18
N LEU A 220 -24.67 -7.45 -7.16
CA LEU A 220 -24.43 -6.58 -6.03
C LEU A 220 -25.39 -7.01 -4.90
N ASN A 221 -25.35 -8.28 -4.51
CA ASN A 221 -25.97 -8.76 -3.30
C ASN A 221 -25.22 -8.09 -2.16
N THR A 222 -25.78 -6.96 -1.71
CA THR A 222 -25.23 -6.11 -0.65
C THR A 222 -24.96 -6.90 0.62
N GLU A 223 -25.67 -8.01 0.83
CA GLU A 223 -25.48 -8.93 1.96
C GLU A 223 -24.17 -9.73 1.89
N THR A 224 -23.88 -10.44 0.80
CA THR A 224 -22.64 -11.23 0.66
C THR A 224 -21.41 -10.35 0.58
N TRP A 225 -21.50 -9.24 -0.16
CA TRP A 225 -20.41 -8.26 -0.24
C TRP A 225 -20.27 -7.45 1.06
N GLY A 226 -21.36 -7.23 1.80
CA GLY A 226 -21.36 -6.65 3.14
C GLY A 226 -20.61 -7.52 4.15
N ALA A 227 -20.80 -8.84 4.11
CA ALA A 227 -20.05 -9.76 4.96
C ALA A 227 -18.55 -9.78 4.62
N ALA A 228 -18.20 -9.83 3.33
CA ALA A 228 -16.81 -9.81 2.87
C ALA A 228 -16.10 -8.50 3.26
N THR A 229 -16.81 -7.37 3.16
CA THR A 229 -16.27 -6.06 3.56
C THR A 229 -16.12 -5.94 5.06
N ALA A 230 -17.07 -6.45 5.84
CA ALA A 230 -16.92 -6.52 7.29
C ALA A 230 -15.67 -7.30 7.70
N ILE A 231 -15.35 -8.41 7.02
CA ILE A 231 -14.12 -9.18 7.28
C ILE A 231 -12.89 -8.39 6.82
N ALA A 232 -12.90 -7.85 5.60
CA ALA A 232 -11.79 -7.06 5.05
C ALA A 232 -11.48 -5.82 5.90
N ALA A 233 -12.51 -5.23 6.51
CA ALA A 233 -12.40 -4.11 7.43
C ALA A 233 -11.51 -4.39 8.64
N TRP A 234 -11.51 -5.63 9.13
CA TRP A 234 -10.69 -6.04 10.28
C TRP A 234 -9.27 -6.41 9.87
N THR A 235 -9.01 -6.58 8.57
CA THR A 235 -7.66 -6.79 8.07
C THR A 235 -6.92 -5.45 7.96
N PRO A 236 -5.59 -5.43 8.17
CA PRO A 236 -4.80 -4.20 8.02
C PRO A 236 -4.80 -3.64 6.59
N PHE A 237 -5.22 -4.45 5.61
CA PHE A 237 -5.37 -4.08 4.20
C PHE A 237 -6.62 -3.23 3.95
N GLY A 238 -7.73 -3.50 4.64
CA GLY A 238 -9.01 -2.80 4.49
C GLY A 238 -9.36 -1.85 5.63
N ALA A 239 -8.78 -2.04 6.82
CA ALA A 239 -9.07 -1.24 8.02
C ALA A 239 -8.87 0.26 7.81
N ALA A 240 -7.82 0.64 7.06
CA ALA A 240 -7.54 2.04 6.74
C ALA A 240 -8.67 2.70 5.92
N PHE A 241 -9.35 1.93 5.06
CA PHE A 241 -10.41 2.43 4.19
C PHE A 241 -11.79 2.49 4.87
N GLN A 242 -11.96 1.81 6.01
CA GLN A 242 -13.22 1.78 6.76
C GLN A 242 -13.39 2.95 7.74
N LEU A 243 -12.29 3.57 8.19
CA LEU A 243 -12.30 4.70 9.14
C LEU A 243 -13.31 5.83 8.83
N PRO A 244 -13.44 6.33 7.59
CA PRO A 244 -14.41 7.39 7.30
C PRO A 244 -15.87 6.97 7.55
N PHE A 245 -16.17 5.68 7.41
CA PHE A 245 -17.53 5.15 7.60
C PHE A 245 -17.82 4.82 9.07
N ASP A 246 -16.80 4.46 9.85
CA ASP A 246 -16.93 4.33 11.31
C ASP A 246 -17.16 5.71 11.97
N ALA A 247 -16.58 6.78 11.41
CA ALA A 247 -16.87 8.16 11.83
C ALA A 247 -18.29 8.61 11.44
N LEU A 248 -18.79 8.18 10.28
CA LEU A 248 -20.16 8.47 9.83
C LEU A 248 -21.22 7.81 10.72
N THR A 249 -20.97 6.60 11.21
CA THR A 249 -21.86 5.87 12.14
C THR A 249 -21.76 6.35 13.58
N GLY A 250 -20.82 7.24 13.91
CA GLY A 250 -20.56 7.69 15.27
C GLY A 250 -19.91 6.63 16.17
N ALA A 251 -19.41 5.52 15.59
CA ALA A 251 -18.82 4.40 16.31
C ALA A 251 -17.33 4.66 16.65
N TRP A 252 -17.08 5.66 17.49
CA TRP A 252 -15.72 6.10 17.85
C TRP A 252 -14.87 5.00 18.49
N ALA A 253 -15.49 4.08 19.25
CA ALA A 253 -14.79 2.95 19.86
C ALA A 253 -14.20 1.98 18.81
N VAL A 254 -14.97 1.68 17.75
CA VAL A 254 -14.53 0.81 16.65
C VAL A 254 -13.45 1.48 15.82
N LEU A 255 -13.59 2.80 15.59
CA LEU A 255 -12.58 3.60 14.91
C LEU A 255 -11.23 3.53 15.63
N ILE A 256 -11.22 3.71 16.96
CA ILE A 256 -10.01 3.61 17.77
C ILE A 256 -9.43 2.19 17.73
N ALA A 257 -10.28 1.16 17.79
CA ALA A 257 -9.85 -0.24 17.69
C ALA A 257 -9.15 -0.52 16.35
N ARG A 258 -9.68 -0.01 15.23
CA ARG A 258 -9.03 -0.16 13.92
C ARG A 258 -7.71 0.61 13.81
N ILE A 259 -7.63 1.82 14.36
CA ILE A 259 -6.35 2.56 14.46
C ILE A 259 -5.33 1.75 15.26
N ALA A 260 -5.75 1.13 16.37
CA ALA A 260 -4.87 0.28 17.17
C ALA A 260 -4.39 -0.94 16.37
N ILE A 261 -5.25 -1.60 15.59
CA ILE A 261 -4.84 -2.70 14.70
C ILE A 261 -3.79 -2.24 13.68
N LEU A 262 -3.99 -1.06 13.07
CA LEU A 262 -3.00 -0.49 12.14
C LEU A 262 -1.66 -0.20 12.83
N ALA A 263 -1.69 0.40 14.02
CA ALA A 263 -0.49 0.69 14.79
C ALA A 263 0.26 -0.59 15.20
N VAL A 264 -0.47 -1.61 15.66
CA VAL A 264 0.11 -2.93 15.98
C VAL A 264 0.71 -3.56 14.73
N THR A 265 0.03 -3.48 13.58
CA THR A 265 0.55 -3.99 12.31
C THR A 265 1.87 -3.31 11.94
N TRP A 266 1.99 -2.00 12.12
CA TRP A 266 3.23 -1.27 11.86
C TRP A 266 4.36 -1.69 12.81
N ILE A 267 4.06 -1.88 14.09
CA ILE A 267 5.05 -2.36 15.08
C ILE A 267 5.53 -3.75 14.71
N VAL A 268 4.63 -4.66 14.33
CA VAL A 268 4.97 -6.02 13.89
C VAL A 268 5.79 -5.98 12.61
N CYS A 269 5.37 -5.21 11.59
CA CYS A 269 6.15 -5.04 10.36
C CYS A 269 7.55 -4.49 10.67
N PHE A 270 7.62 -3.49 11.55
CA PHE A 270 8.90 -2.91 11.95
C PHE A 270 9.80 -3.94 12.65
N ALA A 271 9.26 -4.66 13.63
CA ALA A 271 9.97 -5.70 14.37
C ALA A 271 10.49 -6.80 13.44
N VAL A 272 9.65 -7.29 12.52
CA VAL A 272 10.04 -8.37 11.61
C VAL A 272 11.12 -7.90 10.62
N CYS A 273 11.05 -6.70 10.01
CA CYS A 273 12.19 -6.29 9.18
C CYS A 273 13.46 -6.04 10.02
N THR A 274 13.38 -5.58 11.29
CA THR A 274 14.59 -5.49 12.13
C THR A 274 15.18 -6.87 12.40
N TRP A 275 14.33 -7.89 12.58
CA TRP A 275 14.75 -9.27 12.75
C TRP A 275 15.38 -9.83 11.47
N CYS A 276 14.78 -9.60 10.30
CA CYS A 276 15.36 -9.97 9.00
C CYS A 276 16.74 -9.35 8.81
N LEU A 277 16.90 -8.05 9.08
CA LEU A 277 18.19 -7.35 8.99
C LEU A 277 19.23 -7.93 9.94
N ARG A 278 18.83 -8.24 11.19
CA ARG A 278 19.70 -8.89 12.17
C ARG A 278 20.12 -10.28 11.71
N HIS A 279 19.19 -11.05 11.14
CA HIS A 279 19.46 -12.40 10.65
C HIS A 279 20.41 -12.39 9.44
N GLU A 280 20.27 -11.45 8.50
CA GLU A 280 21.22 -11.28 7.40
C GLU A 280 22.62 -10.92 7.88
N ARG A 281 22.75 -10.02 8.87
CA ARG A 281 24.06 -9.66 9.43
C ARG A 281 24.75 -10.86 10.09
N LEU A 282 24.02 -11.67 10.85
CA LEU A 282 24.56 -12.85 11.52
C LEU A 282 24.99 -13.95 10.53
N THR A 283 24.20 -14.19 9.49
CA THR A 283 24.51 -15.21 8.47
C THR A 283 25.62 -14.79 7.50
N ILE A 284 25.79 -13.49 7.25
CA ILE A 284 26.90 -12.97 6.43
C ILE A 284 28.21 -12.93 7.24
N GLY A 285 28.16 -12.52 8.51
CA GLY A 285 29.34 -12.52 9.40
C GLY A 285 29.86 -13.93 9.71
N ALA A 286 29.00 -14.96 9.63
CA ALA A 286 29.40 -16.36 9.77
C ALA A 286 30.02 -16.96 8.48
N ASN A 287 29.81 -16.34 7.32
CA ASN A 287 30.29 -16.82 6.02
C ASN A 287 31.50 -16.04 5.48
N SER A 288 31.99 -15.02 6.18
CA SER A 288 33.35 -14.53 5.94
C SER A 288 34.31 -15.61 6.44
N PRO A 289 35.14 -16.23 5.58
CA PRO A 289 36.25 -17.00 6.08
C PRO A 289 37.02 -16.08 7.02
N SER A 290 37.30 -16.55 8.22
CA SER A 290 38.38 -16.00 9.02
C SER A 290 39.65 -16.09 8.17
N GLU A 291 39.98 -15.02 7.44
CA GLU A 291 41.36 -14.73 7.07
C GLU A 291 42.10 -14.44 8.37
N THR A 292 42.39 -15.52 9.09
CA THR A 292 43.35 -15.55 10.18
C THR A 292 44.50 -16.44 9.72
N ALA A 293 45.62 -15.74 9.46
CA ALA A 293 47.00 -16.20 9.41
C ALA A 293 47.40 -17.13 8.24
#